data_AF-A0A4R7UUW0-F1
#
_entry.id   AF-A0A4R7UUW0-F1
#
_cell.length_a   1.000
_cell.length_b   1.000
_cell.length_c   1.000
_cell.angle_alpha   90.00
_cell.angle_beta   90.00
_cell.angle_gamma   90.00
#
_symmetry.space_group_name_H-M   'P 1'
#
loop_
_entity.id
_entity.type
_entity.pdbx_description
1 polymer ?
#
loop_
_entity_poly.entity_id
_entity_poly.type
_entity_poly.pdbx_seq_one_letter_code
_entity_poly.pdbx_strand_id
1 'polypeptide(L)'
;MRARRPVLPALTAVFAGALVAGAATLLSGHTDQTSADQGLLGLDGTSTQRPDSAGGRLRQPETTSTRASSSDSDPTSPTSTTQQPPATTTTTEAPAPPPAETDDPPPAPPAPDLSAQEQVVSLTNNERGQAGCDPLTIDADITAAAQGHASDMAERDYFEHTTPDGVTFDQRIRNAGYASPGAENIAKGADTAAQVVELWMNSPGHRANILNCDLKTIGIGLDRDGFYWVQDFGF
;
A
#
# COMPACT_ATOMS: atom_id res chain seq x y z
N MET A 1 -20.85 66.91 -9.84
CA MET A 1 -20.65 65.82 -10.83
C MET A 1 -21.49 64.63 -10.38
N ARG A 2 -22.34 64.03 -11.23
CA ARG A 2 -23.18 62.86 -10.86
C ARG A 2 -22.57 61.58 -11.44
N ALA A 3 -22.11 60.67 -10.59
CA ALA A 3 -21.66 59.35 -11.01
C ALA A 3 -22.86 58.52 -11.49
N ARG A 4 -22.75 57.92 -12.69
CA ARG A 4 -23.76 57.00 -13.22
C ARG A 4 -23.48 55.59 -12.71
N ARG A 5 -24.50 54.92 -12.16
CA ARG A 5 -24.44 53.48 -11.85
C ARG A 5 -24.49 52.67 -13.16
N PRO A 6 -23.64 51.65 -13.36
CA PRO A 6 -23.86 50.67 -14.41
C PRO A 6 -25.00 49.70 -14.01
N VAL A 7 -25.76 49.26 -15.00
CA VAL A 7 -26.85 48.28 -14.87
C VAL A 7 -26.37 46.97 -15.51
N LEU A 8 -26.54 45.84 -14.83
CA LEU A 8 -26.28 44.52 -15.41
C LEU A 8 -27.40 44.12 -16.38
N PRO A 9 -27.09 43.41 -17.48
CA PRO A 9 -27.98 42.41 -18.05
C PRO A 9 -27.69 41.04 -17.41
N ALA A 10 -28.72 40.37 -16.89
CA ALA A 10 -28.66 38.94 -16.61
C ALA A 10 -28.77 38.15 -17.93
N LEU A 11 -28.07 37.02 -18.03
CA LEU A 11 -28.23 36.09 -19.15
C LEU A 11 -28.50 34.68 -18.62
N THR A 12 -29.78 34.33 -18.55
CA THR A 12 -30.25 32.97 -18.33
C THR A 12 -29.98 32.11 -19.56
N ALA A 13 -29.28 31.00 -19.39
CA ALA A 13 -29.22 29.93 -20.37
C ALA A 13 -29.84 28.66 -19.78
N VAL A 14 -31.06 28.35 -20.22
CA VAL A 14 -31.71 27.06 -19.97
C VAL A 14 -31.31 26.12 -21.11
N PHE A 15 -30.75 24.96 -20.80
CA PHE A 15 -30.74 23.82 -21.71
C PHE A 15 -31.26 22.59 -20.99
N ALA A 16 -32.36 22.05 -21.53
CA ALA A 16 -33.00 20.84 -21.05
C ALA A 16 -32.76 19.69 -22.04
N GLY A 17 -32.44 18.52 -21.50
CA GLY A 17 -32.78 17.22 -22.08
C GLY A 17 -32.05 16.74 -23.33
N ALA A 18 -31.30 15.64 -23.18
CA ALA A 18 -31.62 14.40 -23.88
C ALA A 18 -30.96 13.20 -23.20
N LEU A 19 -31.77 12.23 -22.75
CA LEU A 19 -31.31 10.88 -22.44
C LEU A 19 -31.01 10.15 -23.75
N VAL A 20 -29.83 9.53 -23.87
CA VAL A 20 -29.59 8.43 -24.81
C VAL A 20 -28.90 7.31 -24.05
N ALA A 21 -29.58 6.16 -23.98
CA ALA A 21 -29.00 4.95 -23.42
C ALA A 21 -27.97 4.36 -24.41
N GLY A 22 -26.70 4.30 -24.01
CA GLY A 22 -25.64 3.59 -24.74
C GLY A 22 -25.59 2.13 -24.32
N ALA A 23 -25.67 1.21 -25.28
CA ALA A 23 -25.75 -0.23 -25.00
C ALA A 23 -24.41 -0.80 -24.49
N ALA A 24 -24.51 -1.75 -23.56
CA ALA A 24 -23.37 -2.56 -23.13
C ALA A 24 -22.99 -3.55 -24.24
N THR A 25 -21.75 -3.45 -24.73
CA THR A 25 -21.16 -4.41 -25.67
C THR A 25 -19.99 -5.11 -25.00
N LEU A 26 -20.21 -6.33 -24.53
CA LEU A 26 -19.12 -7.19 -24.04
C LEU A 26 -18.33 -7.72 -25.24
N LEU A 27 -17.07 -7.32 -25.36
CA LEU A 27 -16.12 -7.95 -26.27
C LEU A 27 -14.92 -8.48 -25.48
N SER A 28 -14.93 -9.78 -25.22
CA SER A 28 -13.85 -10.49 -24.54
C SER A 28 -12.59 -10.51 -25.42
N GLY A 29 -11.64 -9.63 -25.15
CA GLY A 29 -10.32 -9.70 -25.75
C GLY A 29 -9.51 -10.86 -25.16
N HIS A 30 -9.26 -11.91 -25.96
CA HIS A 30 -8.13 -12.79 -25.71
C HIS A 30 -6.84 -12.00 -25.99
N THR A 31 -5.96 -11.89 -25.00
CA THR A 31 -4.55 -11.55 -25.22
C THR A 31 -3.73 -12.83 -25.12
N ASP A 32 -3.48 -13.44 -26.27
CA ASP A 32 -2.59 -14.58 -26.38
C ASP A 32 -1.13 -14.17 -26.17
N GLN A 33 -0.40 -15.09 -25.59
CA GLN A 33 1.00 -14.96 -25.20
C GLN A 33 1.92 -14.95 -26.44
N THR A 34 2.67 -13.86 -26.65
CA THR A 34 3.76 -13.84 -27.64
C THR A 34 5.10 -13.54 -26.97
N SER A 35 5.95 -14.56 -26.93
CA SER A 35 7.31 -14.49 -26.39
C SER A 35 8.17 -13.50 -27.19
N ALA A 36 8.91 -12.65 -26.48
CA ALA A 36 10.01 -11.90 -27.07
C ALA A 36 11.22 -12.83 -27.24
N ASP A 37 11.46 -13.28 -28.46
CA ASP A 37 12.76 -13.82 -28.88
C ASP A 37 13.75 -12.65 -29.00
N GLN A 38 14.84 -12.68 -28.22
CA GLN A 38 16.02 -11.86 -28.48
C GLN A 38 17.27 -12.72 -28.38
N GLY A 39 17.92 -12.90 -29.52
CA GLY A 39 19.06 -13.79 -29.69
C GLY A 39 20.29 -13.36 -28.91
N LEU A 40 20.91 -14.32 -28.22
CA LEU A 40 22.23 -14.17 -27.62
C LEU A 40 23.32 -14.52 -28.66
N LEU A 41 24.36 -13.70 -28.70
CA LEU A 41 25.50 -13.86 -29.62
C LEU A 41 26.26 -15.16 -29.31
N GLY A 42 26.29 -16.09 -30.26
CA GLY A 42 27.07 -17.32 -30.19
C GLY A 42 28.45 -17.14 -30.81
N LEU A 43 29.50 -17.22 -29.99
CA LEU A 43 30.90 -17.26 -30.44
C LEU A 43 31.65 -18.42 -29.77
N ASP A 44 32.50 -19.05 -30.58
CA ASP A 44 33.59 -19.96 -30.25
C ASP A 44 33.32 -21.39 -29.71
N GLY A 45 34.17 -22.32 -30.19
CA GLY A 45 34.70 -23.36 -29.31
C GLY A 45 34.35 -24.82 -29.59
N THR A 46 34.62 -25.36 -30.78
CA THR A 46 34.81 -26.81 -30.91
C THR A 46 36.09 -27.23 -30.20
N SER A 47 36.00 -28.07 -29.16
CA SER A 47 37.14 -28.86 -28.68
C SER A 47 36.70 -30.20 -28.09
N THR A 48 37.17 -31.26 -28.72
CA THR A 48 37.04 -32.65 -28.24
C THR A 48 38.26 -32.97 -27.39
N GLN A 49 38.06 -33.64 -26.23
CA GLN A 49 38.65 -34.96 -25.89
C GLN A 49 38.74 -35.19 -24.37
N ARG A 50 38.26 -36.36 -23.91
CA ARG A 50 38.52 -36.94 -22.57
C ARG A 50 39.88 -37.66 -22.55
N PRO A 51 40.60 -37.70 -21.42
CA PRO A 51 40.45 -38.83 -20.46
C PRO A 51 40.55 -38.45 -18.96
N ASP A 52 40.48 -39.37 -17.99
CA ASP A 52 39.35 -40.26 -17.64
C ASP A 52 39.53 -40.88 -16.21
N SER A 53 38.48 -41.55 -15.71
CA SER A 53 38.45 -42.62 -14.69
C SER A 53 38.61 -42.36 -13.17
N ALA A 54 37.92 -43.24 -12.42
CA ALA A 54 37.77 -43.39 -10.95
C ALA A 54 36.96 -42.29 -10.21
N GLY A 55 35.96 -42.61 -9.37
CA GLY A 55 35.30 -43.89 -9.07
C GLY A 55 34.26 -43.70 -7.95
N GLY A 56 33.19 -44.50 -7.91
CA GLY A 56 32.17 -44.41 -6.84
C GLY A 56 30.75 -44.75 -7.28
N ARG A 57 30.38 -46.03 -7.21
CA ARG A 57 29.01 -46.51 -7.39
C ARG A 57 28.38 -46.70 -6.02
N LEU A 58 27.20 -46.14 -5.73
CA LEU A 58 26.17 -46.71 -4.84
C LEU A 58 24.87 -45.87 -4.79
N ARG A 59 23.80 -46.46 -5.36
CA ARG A 59 22.38 -46.39 -4.92
C ARG A 59 21.65 -45.03 -4.83
N GLN A 60 20.82 -44.84 -5.86
CA GLN A 60 19.52 -44.17 -5.83
C GLN A 60 18.54 -44.85 -4.83
N PRO A 61 17.55 -44.12 -4.33
CA PRO A 61 16.20 -44.68 -4.26
C PRO A 61 15.16 -43.77 -4.95
N GLU A 62 14.44 -44.34 -5.90
CA GLU A 62 13.04 -43.94 -6.13
C GLU A 62 12.18 -44.58 -5.05
N THR A 63 11.10 -43.94 -4.60
CA THR A 63 9.77 -44.60 -4.47
C THR A 63 8.66 -43.60 -4.11
N THR A 64 7.67 -43.53 -4.99
CA THR A 64 6.24 -43.68 -4.68
C THR A 64 5.51 -42.60 -3.86
N SER A 65 4.88 -41.68 -4.60
CA SER A 65 3.63 -41.04 -4.20
C SER A 65 2.58 -42.08 -3.79
N THR A 66 2.01 -41.97 -2.59
CA THR A 66 0.90 -42.81 -2.12
C THR A 66 -0.19 -41.92 -1.53
N ARG A 67 -1.30 -41.75 -2.27
CA ARG A 67 -2.51 -41.04 -1.80
C ARG A 67 -3.74 -41.94 -1.89
N ALA A 68 -4.17 -42.45 -0.75
CA ALA A 68 -5.47 -43.07 -0.46
C ALA A 68 -5.61 -43.10 1.08
N SER A 69 -6.79 -43.09 1.71
CA SER A 69 -8.16 -43.11 1.20
C SER A 69 -9.12 -42.37 2.16
N SER A 70 -10.37 -42.25 1.75
CA SER A 70 -11.52 -41.62 2.43
C SER A 70 -11.80 -42.11 3.85
N SER A 71 -12.46 -41.25 4.65
CA SER A 71 -13.46 -41.68 5.65
C SER A 71 -14.63 -40.70 5.71
N ASP A 72 -15.83 -41.27 5.66
CA ASP A 72 -17.15 -40.66 5.72
C ASP A 72 -17.64 -40.62 7.19
N SER A 73 -18.40 -39.58 7.60
CA SER A 73 -19.33 -39.59 8.77
C SER A 73 -19.86 -38.18 9.10
N ASP A 74 -21.03 -37.84 8.57
CA ASP A 74 -22.08 -37.15 9.36
C ASP A 74 -22.84 -38.26 10.12
N PRO A 75 -23.23 -38.12 11.40
CA PRO A 75 -24.39 -37.28 11.74
C PRO A 75 -24.39 -36.63 13.15
N THR A 76 -25.15 -35.54 13.34
CA THR A 76 -26.39 -35.50 14.17
C THR A 76 -26.84 -34.08 14.54
N SER A 77 -28.09 -33.75 14.22
CA SER A 77 -28.77 -32.53 14.69
C SER A 77 -29.29 -32.70 16.13
N PRO A 78 -29.13 -31.70 17.01
CA PRO A 78 -29.89 -31.64 18.26
C PRO A 78 -31.32 -31.10 18.01
N THR A 79 -32.30 -31.86 18.48
CA THR A 79 -33.73 -31.52 18.45
C THR A 79 -34.06 -30.30 19.30
N SER A 80 -34.71 -29.28 18.73
CA SER A 80 -35.31 -28.18 19.49
C SER A 80 -36.70 -28.58 20.01
N THR A 81 -36.83 -28.74 21.33
CA THR A 81 -38.09 -29.07 22.00
C THR A 81 -38.88 -27.81 22.37
N THR A 82 -40.13 -27.75 21.93
CA THR A 82 -41.11 -26.73 22.34
C THR A 82 -41.43 -26.80 23.83
N GLN A 83 -41.39 -25.67 24.55
CA GLN A 83 -42.21 -25.45 25.75
C GLN A 83 -42.74 -24.00 25.80
N GLN A 84 -44.03 -23.88 26.09
CA GLN A 84 -44.81 -22.63 26.16
C GLN A 84 -44.75 -22.00 27.58
N PRO A 85 -45.31 -20.80 27.81
CA PRO A 85 -44.76 -19.83 28.76
C PRO A 85 -45.49 -19.76 30.11
N PRO A 86 -44.94 -19.02 31.08
CA PRO A 86 -45.70 -18.47 32.19
C PRO A 86 -45.83 -16.93 32.16
N ALA A 87 -47.02 -16.48 32.56
CA ALA A 87 -47.34 -15.22 33.25
C ALA A 87 -46.95 -13.87 32.62
N THR A 88 -47.96 -13.23 32.04
CA THR A 88 -48.04 -11.77 31.83
C THR A 88 -47.92 -11.01 33.17
N THR A 89 -46.86 -10.24 33.35
CA THR A 89 -46.81 -9.19 34.38
C THR A 89 -47.20 -7.85 33.76
N THR A 90 -48.44 -7.43 33.95
CA THR A 90 -48.89 -6.07 33.65
C THR A 90 -48.25 -5.08 34.63
N THR A 91 -47.12 -4.51 34.24
CA THR A 91 -46.57 -3.31 34.91
C THR A 91 -47.27 -2.09 34.33
N THR A 92 -47.91 -1.30 35.19
CA THR A 92 -48.52 -0.02 34.82
C THR A 92 -47.46 0.94 34.30
N GLU A 93 -47.55 1.29 33.02
CA GLU A 93 -46.71 2.31 32.39
C GLU A 93 -47.09 3.69 32.95
N ALA A 94 -46.18 4.30 33.72
CA ALA A 94 -46.28 5.71 34.06
C ALA A 94 -45.93 6.54 32.82
N PRO A 95 -46.64 7.66 32.55
CA PRO A 95 -46.38 8.46 31.36
C PRO A 95 -44.94 8.98 31.38
N ALA A 96 -44.20 8.66 30.31
CA ALA A 96 -42.83 9.15 30.15
C ALA A 96 -42.80 10.69 30.16
N PRO A 97 -41.77 11.32 30.77
CA PRO A 97 -41.54 12.74 30.57
C PRO A 97 -41.29 13.01 29.07
N PRO A 98 -41.60 14.23 28.57
CA PRO A 98 -41.26 14.58 27.20
C PRO A 98 -39.75 14.41 26.95
N PRO A 99 -39.32 14.13 25.71
CA PRO A 99 -37.90 14.07 25.39
C PRO A 99 -37.22 15.35 25.85
N ALA A 100 -36.19 15.22 26.68
CA ALA A 100 -35.25 16.32 26.87
C ALA A 100 -34.62 16.60 25.51
N GLU A 101 -34.68 17.84 25.05
CA GLU A 101 -33.95 18.29 23.88
C GLU A 101 -32.46 18.04 24.15
N THR A 102 -31.91 17.02 23.51
CA THR A 102 -30.47 16.80 23.52
C THR A 102 -29.86 17.80 22.57
N ASP A 103 -29.27 18.86 23.13
CA ASP A 103 -28.31 19.69 22.39
C ASP A 103 -27.26 18.77 21.76
N ASP A 104 -27.26 18.68 20.43
CA ASP A 104 -26.22 17.95 19.70
C ASP A 104 -24.85 18.52 20.11
N PRO A 105 -23.87 17.67 20.48
CA PRO A 105 -22.52 18.16 20.74
C PRO A 105 -22.02 18.89 19.48
N PRO A 106 -21.41 20.08 19.62
CA PRO A 106 -20.99 20.85 18.46
C PRO A 106 -20.06 20.02 17.57
N PRO A 107 -20.20 20.11 16.24
CA PRO A 107 -19.44 19.27 15.33
C PRO A 107 -17.94 19.42 15.62
N ALA A 108 -17.26 18.29 15.74
CA ALA A 108 -15.81 18.28 15.91
C ALA A 108 -15.15 19.11 14.79
N PRO A 109 -14.10 19.89 15.09
CA PRO A 109 -13.40 20.64 14.06
C PRO A 109 -12.92 19.69 12.96
N PRO A 110 -12.91 20.13 11.68
CA PRO A 110 -12.42 19.30 10.59
C PRO A 110 -10.98 18.87 10.88
N ALA A 111 -10.67 17.60 10.63
CA ALA A 111 -9.31 17.10 10.72
C ALA A 111 -8.40 17.94 9.79
N PRO A 112 -7.15 18.22 10.19
CA PRO A 112 -6.22 18.98 9.36
C PRO A 112 -5.97 18.25 8.04
N ASP A 113 -5.90 19.01 6.94
CA ASP A 113 -5.48 18.50 5.64
C ASP A 113 -3.97 18.23 5.69
N LEU A 114 -3.60 16.95 5.80
CA LEU A 114 -2.22 16.49 5.92
C LEU A 114 -1.56 16.48 4.53
N SER A 115 -0.29 16.88 4.47
CA SER A 115 0.53 16.64 3.27
C SER A 115 0.60 15.15 2.93
N ALA A 116 0.87 14.83 1.66
CA ALA A 116 0.95 13.44 1.22
C ALA A 116 2.03 12.65 1.97
N GLN A 117 3.14 13.32 2.34
CA GLN A 117 4.20 12.78 3.20
C GLN A 117 3.70 12.46 4.63
N GLU A 118 2.97 13.37 5.28
CA GLU A 118 2.38 13.13 6.60
C GLU A 118 1.34 12.01 6.59
N GLN A 119 0.57 11.89 5.49
CA GLN A 119 -0.35 10.76 5.29
C GLN A 119 0.41 9.43 5.21
N VAL A 120 1.55 9.37 4.48
CA VAL A 120 2.41 8.17 4.43
C VAL A 120 2.93 7.80 5.82
N VAL A 121 3.39 8.76 6.63
CA VAL A 121 3.84 8.51 8.02
C VAL A 121 2.70 7.97 8.88
N SER A 122 1.50 8.58 8.79
CA SER A 122 0.31 8.14 9.52
C SER A 122 -0.08 6.69 9.19
N LEU A 123 -0.14 6.35 7.90
CA LEU A 123 -0.44 5.00 7.42
C LEU A 123 0.65 3.98 7.83
N THR A 124 1.92 4.36 7.71
CA THR A 124 3.07 3.52 8.15
C THR A 124 2.97 3.22 9.65
N ASN A 125 2.62 4.22 10.47
CA ASN A 125 2.44 4.06 11.91
C ASN A 125 1.18 3.24 12.27
N ASN A 126 0.15 3.23 11.43
CA ASN A 126 -1.00 2.32 11.58
C ASN A 126 -0.56 0.85 11.39
N GLU A 127 0.14 0.54 10.30
CA GLU A 127 0.68 -0.81 10.04
C GLU A 127 1.62 -1.29 11.15
N ARG A 128 2.47 -0.39 11.67
CA ARG A 128 3.33 -0.67 12.83
C ARG A 128 2.53 -0.93 14.11
N GLY A 129 1.48 -0.15 14.37
CA GLY A 129 0.59 -0.36 15.50
C GLY A 129 -0.14 -1.71 15.43
N GLN A 130 -0.59 -2.13 14.24
CA GLN A 130 -1.17 -3.46 14.02
C GLN A 130 -0.17 -4.60 14.29
N ALA A 131 1.12 -4.37 14.06
CA ALA A 131 2.20 -5.33 14.37
C ALA A 131 2.73 -5.22 15.82
N GLY A 132 2.27 -4.27 16.61
CA GLY A 132 2.73 -4.04 17.99
C GLY A 132 4.06 -3.29 18.12
N CYS A 133 4.54 -2.62 17.07
CA CYS A 133 5.70 -1.74 17.14
C CYS A 133 5.32 -0.33 17.65
N ASP A 134 6.29 0.36 18.26
CA ASP A 134 6.18 1.80 18.55
C ASP A 134 6.02 2.62 17.24
N PRO A 135 5.27 3.74 17.26
CA PRO A 135 5.19 4.66 16.13
C PRO A 135 6.55 5.34 15.88
N LEU A 136 6.87 5.54 14.60
CA LEU A 136 8.04 6.29 14.15
C LEU A 136 7.80 7.79 14.30
N THR A 137 8.83 8.51 14.70
CA THR A 137 8.85 9.98 14.79
C THR A 137 9.48 10.57 13.53
N ILE A 138 8.89 11.64 12.99
CA ILE A 138 9.47 12.34 11.83
C ILE A 138 10.79 13.00 12.25
N ASP A 139 11.86 12.72 11.52
CA ASP A 139 13.16 13.37 11.68
C ASP A 139 13.47 14.27 10.47
N ALA A 140 13.97 15.48 10.74
CA ALA A 140 14.20 16.50 9.71
C ALA A 140 15.39 16.17 8.80
N ASP A 141 16.46 15.59 9.35
CA ASP A 141 17.67 15.26 8.60
C ASP A 141 17.42 14.04 7.71
N ILE A 142 16.70 13.02 8.23
CA ILE A 142 16.23 11.89 7.42
C ILE A 142 15.26 12.36 6.33
N THR A 143 14.34 13.28 6.64
CA THR A 143 13.41 13.83 5.63
C THR A 143 14.16 14.60 4.53
N ALA A 144 15.22 15.34 4.87
CA ALA A 144 16.06 16.02 3.90
C ALA A 144 16.81 15.03 2.98
N ALA A 145 17.33 13.92 3.52
CA ALA A 145 17.96 12.86 2.73
C ALA A 145 16.97 12.19 1.76
N ALA A 146 15.80 11.80 2.27
CA ALA A 146 14.75 11.15 1.50
C ALA A 146 14.23 12.05 0.35
N GLN A 147 13.96 13.32 0.65
CA GLN A 147 13.52 14.29 -0.37
C GLN A 147 14.61 14.57 -1.42
N GLY A 148 15.87 14.67 -1.00
CA GLY A 148 16.99 14.83 -1.92
C GLY A 148 17.12 13.66 -2.89
N HIS A 149 16.94 12.42 -2.41
CA HIS A 149 17.00 11.24 -3.26
C HIS A 149 15.79 11.11 -4.19
N ALA A 150 14.59 11.46 -3.72
CA ALA A 150 13.39 11.50 -4.56
C ALA A 150 13.55 12.45 -5.76
N SER A 151 14.09 13.65 -5.53
CA SER A 151 14.33 14.62 -6.60
C SER A 151 15.55 14.26 -7.48
N ASP A 152 16.64 13.70 -6.95
CA ASP A 152 17.78 13.23 -7.78
C ASP A 152 17.36 12.09 -8.73
N MET A 153 16.50 11.16 -8.27
CA MET A 153 15.90 10.11 -9.11
C MET A 153 15.00 10.67 -10.23
N ALA A 154 14.23 11.72 -9.95
CA ALA A 154 13.37 12.38 -10.93
C ALA A 154 14.18 13.21 -11.95
N GLU A 155 15.10 14.07 -11.48
CA GLU A 155 15.92 14.96 -12.31
C GLU A 155 16.85 14.20 -13.26
N ARG A 156 17.30 12.99 -12.88
CA ARG A 156 18.29 12.20 -13.63
C ARG A 156 17.70 10.93 -14.26
N ASP A 157 16.38 10.75 -14.21
CA ASP A 157 15.62 9.61 -14.74
C ASP A 157 16.24 8.24 -14.41
N TYR A 158 16.42 7.96 -13.12
CA TYR A 158 16.81 6.63 -12.63
C TYR A 158 15.94 6.21 -11.44
N PHE A 159 15.95 4.93 -11.08
CA PHE A 159 15.17 4.39 -9.96
C PHE A 159 15.96 3.30 -9.25
N GLU A 160 16.85 3.70 -8.34
CA GLU A 160 17.77 2.82 -7.61
C GLU A 160 18.02 3.33 -6.19
N HIS A 161 18.35 2.44 -5.26
CA HIS A 161 18.74 2.79 -3.88
C HIS A 161 20.09 3.53 -3.79
N THR A 162 20.97 3.32 -4.78
CA THR A 162 22.30 3.96 -4.85
C THR A 162 22.30 4.93 -6.01
N THR A 163 22.81 6.14 -5.81
CA THR A 163 22.89 7.14 -6.90
C THR A 163 23.84 6.65 -8.00
N PRO A 164 23.75 7.18 -9.25
CA PRO A 164 24.68 6.82 -10.33
C PRO A 164 26.15 7.11 -10.00
N ASP A 165 26.42 7.97 -9.02
CA ASP A 165 27.76 8.31 -8.53
C ASP A 165 28.24 7.38 -7.39
N GLY A 166 27.45 6.36 -7.03
CA GLY A 166 27.78 5.37 -6.01
C GLY A 166 27.40 5.74 -4.57
N VAL A 167 26.59 6.79 -4.36
CA VAL A 167 26.20 7.22 -3.00
C VAL A 167 25.00 6.40 -2.52
N THR A 168 25.19 5.65 -1.43
CA THR A 168 24.18 4.79 -0.80
C THR A 168 23.23 5.57 0.12
N PHE A 169 22.05 5.00 0.43
CA PHE A 169 21.06 5.62 1.31
C PHE A 169 21.64 5.98 2.69
N ASP A 170 22.42 5.08 3.29
CA ASP A 170 23.04 5.30 4.60
C ASP A 170 24.13 6.38 4.56
N GLN A 171 24.76 6.62 3.40
CA GLN A 171 25.64 7.76 3.20
C GLN A 171 24.85 9.06 2.99
N ARG A 172 23.72 9.05 2.27
CA ARG A 172 22.82 10.22 2.12
C ARG A 172 22.29 10.69 3.48
N ILE A 173 21.75 9.77 4.28
CA ILE A 173 21.21 10.04 5.62
C ILE A 173 22.30 10.61 6.56
N ARG A 174 23.51 10.02 6.58
CA ARG A 174 24.63 10.56 7.38
C ARG A 174 25.12 11.92 6.88
N ASN A 175 25.13 12.16 5.57
CA ASN A 175 25.49 13.46 5.01
C ASN A 175 24.48 14.56 5.35
N ALA A 176 23.20 14.20 5.55
CA ALA A 176 22.17 15.14 5.97
C ALA A 176 22.26 15.53 7.46
N GLY A 177 22.94 14.73 8.29
CA GLY A 177 23.17 14.99 9.72
C GLY A 177 22.84 13.81 10.64
N TYR A 178 22.07 12.84 10.16
CA TYR A 178 21.55 11.77 11.00
C TYR A 178 22.52 10.59 11.15
N ALA A 179 22.93 10.30 12.39
CA ALA A 179 24.04 9.37 12.67
C ALA A 179 23.73 7.88 12.45
N SER A 180 22.46 7.47 12.58
CA SER A 180 22.04 6.06 12.75
C SER A 180 21.07 5.55 11.66
N PRO A 181 21.43 5.59 10.36
CA PRO A 181 20.57 5.09 9.29
C PRO A 181 20.20 3.62 9.48
N GLY A 182 18.94 3.28 9.23
CA GLY A 182 18.38 1.95 9.43
C GLY A 182 17.98 1.23 8.15
N ALA A 183 17.15 1.86 7.31
CA ALA A 183 16.64 1.27 6.07
C ALA A 183 16.13 2.35 5.09
N GLU A 184 15.90 1.95 3.84
CA GLU A 184 15.24 2.75 2.80
C GLU A 184 14.20 1.89 2.07
N ASN A 185 13.04 2.47 1.77
CA ASN A 185 12.04 1.96 0.83
C ASN A 185 11.85 2.99 -0.29
N ILE A 186 11.83 2.55 -1.56
CA ILE A 186 11.55 3.42 -2.72
C ILE A 186 10.35 2.92 -3.52
N ALA A 187 9.66 3.83 -4.20
CA ALA A 187 8.57 3.51 -5.14
C ALA A 187 8.45 4.59 -6.23
N LYS A 188 7.88 4.24 -7.39
CA LYS A 188 7.60 5.17 -8.50
C LYS A 188 6.17 4.96 -9.01
N GLY A 189 5.50 6.04 -9.42
CA GLY A 189 4.21 5.98 -10.12
C GLY A 189 2.97 5.78 -9.23
N ALA A 190 3.10 5.80 -7.91
CA ALA A 190 1.96 5.79 -7.00
C ALA A 190 1.49 7.22 -6.71
N ASP A 191 0.26 7.58 -7.08
CA ASP A 191 -0.20 8.98 -7.00
C ASP A 191 -0.77 9.39 -5.63
N THR A 192 -0.97 8.42 -4.73
CA THR A 192 -1.51 8.61 -3.39
C THR A 192 -0.70 7.94 -2.29
N ALA A 193 -0.77 8.51 -1.08
CA ALA A 193 -0.14 7.97 0.13
C ALA A 193 -0.62 6.55 0.47
N ALA A 194 -1.91 6.26 0.25
CA ALA A 194 -2.47 4.92 0.46
C ALA A 194 -1.87 3.88 -0.49
N GLN A 195 -1.78 4.22 -1.78
CA GLN A 195 -1.24 3.32 -2.80
C GLN A 195 0.24 3.01 -2.56
N VAL A 196 1.06 4.01 -2.21
CA VAL A 196 2.49 3.75 -1.98
C VAL A 196 2.74 2.88 -0.75
N VAL A 197 2.00 3.10 0.34
CA VAL A 197 2.12 2.23 1.54
C VAL A 197 1.61 0.82 1.24
N GLU A 198 0.53 0.66 0.47
CA GLU A 198 0.07 -0.65 0.01
C GLU A 198 1.13 -1.39 -0.83
N LEU A 199 1.80 -0.69 -1.77
CA LEU A 199 2.89 -1.26 -2.57
C LEU A 199 4.07 -1.73 -1.70
N TRP A 200 4.45 -0.96 -0.68
CA TRP A 200 5.49 -1.37 0.26
C TRP A 200 5.04 -2.55 1.14
N MET A 201 3.83 -2.53 1.68
CA MET A 201 3.33 -3.60 2.56
C MET A 201 3.06 -4.94 1.84
N ASN A 202 2.88 -4.90 0.53
CA ASN A 202 2.80 -6.09 -0.34
C ASN A 202 4.17 -6.60 -0.82
N SER A 203 5.26 -5.85 -0.63
CA SER A 203 6.63 -6.29 -0.90
C SER A 203 7.28 -6.83 0.38
N PRO A 204 7.72 -8.11 0.43
CA PRO A 204 8.30 -8.69 1.64
C PRO A 204 9.51 -7.91 2.19
N GLY A 205 10.36 -7.35 1.32
CA GLY A 205 11.51 -6.54 1.72
C GLY A 205 11.09 -5.20 2.32
N HIS A 206 10.23 -4.45 1.63
CA HIS A 206 9.79 -3.13 2.10
C HIS A 206 8.93 -3.23 3.37
N ARG A 207 8.10 -4.26 3.47
CA ARG A 207 7.33 -4.62 4.68
C ARG A 207 8.24 -4.92 5.87
N ALA A 208 9.35 -5.64 5.65
CA ALA A 208 10.30 -5.95 6.73
C ALA A 208 10.95 -4.68 7.30
N ASN A 209 11.22 -3.68 6.47
CA ASN A 209 11.69 -2.37 6.92
C ASN A 209 10.61 -1.65 7.77
N ILE A 210 9.38 -1.53 7.26
CA ILE A 210 8.26 -0.86 7.96
C ILE A 210 8.00 -1.49 9.34
N LEU A 211 7.98 -2.83 9.40
CA LEU A 211 7.66 -3.60 10.60
C LEU A 211 8.87 -3.92 11.51
N ASN A 212 10.04 -3.33 11.25
CA ASN A 212 11.16 -3.43 12.18
C ASN A 212 10.92 -2.50 13.40
N CYS A 213 10.51 -3.08 14.53
CA CYS A 213 10.20 -2.31 15.74
C CYS A 213 11.42 -1.62 16.39
N ASP A 214 12.65 -1.98 16.02
CA ASP A 214 13.87 -1.32 16.52
C ASP A 214 14.06 0.08 15.92
N LEU A 215 13.52 0.34 14.73
CA LEU A 215 13.52 1.67 14.10
C LEU A 215 12.64 2.64 14.88
N LYS A 216 13.10 3.89 15.04
CA LYS A 216 12.46 4.94 15.85
C LYS A 216 12.13 6.20 15.05
N THR A 217 12.83 6.46 13.96
CA THR A 217 12.68 7.68 13.15
C THR A 217 12.35 7.37 11.68
N ILE A 218 11.70 8.32 11.02
CA ILE A 218 11.28 8.24 9.61
C ILE A 218 11.43 9.58 8.91
N GLY A 219 11.75 9.55 7.61
CA GLY A 219 11.66 10.70 6.72
C GLY A 219 11.07 10.29 5.37
N ILE A 220 10.22 11.14 4.80
CA ILE A 220 9.53 10.87 3.53
C ILE A 220 9.90 11.92 2.49
N GLY A 221 10.45 11.47 1.37
CA GLY A 221 10.63 12.25 0.15
C GLY A 221 9.54 11.97 -0.86
N LEU A 222 9.11 13.01 -1.58
CA LEU A 222 8.23 12.90 -2.74
C LEU A 222 8.69 13.86 -3.83
N ASP A 223 9.01 13.34 -5.01
CA ASP A 223 8.95 14.13 -6.24
C ASP A 223 7.68 13.79 -7.03
N ARG A 224 6.95 14.83 -7.47
CA ARG A 224 5.68 14.67 -8.17
C ARG A 224 5.85 14.42 -9.66
N ASP A 225 7.00 14.72 -10.25
CA ASP A 225 7.27 14.34 -11.63
C ASP A 225 7.62 12.84 -11.70
N GLY A 226 6.65 12.02 -12.10
CA GLY A 226 6.77 10.55 -12.07
C GLY A 226 6.45 9.88 -10.72
N PHE A 227 6.05 10.64 -9.69
CA PHE A 227 5.71 10.16 -8.35
C PHE A 227 6.79 9.27 -7.72
N TYR A 228 7.99 9.83 -7.56
CA TYR A 228 9.10 9.18 -6.87
C TYR A 228 8.95 9.34 -5.37
N TRP A 229 8.79 8.23 -4.67
CA TRP A 229 8.70 8.17 -3.22
C TRP A 229 9.96 7.56 -2.62
N VAL A 230 10.43 8.16 -1.54
CA VAL A 230 11.48 7.62 -0.67
C VAL A 230 10.97 7.63 0.76
N GLN A 231 11.15 6.52 1.45
CA GLN A 231 10.85 6.36 2.87
C GLN A 231 12.12 5.84 3.54
N ASP A 232 12.84 6.75 4.18
CA ASP A 232 14.06 6.45 4.94
C ASP A 232 13.72 6.28 6.43
N PHE A 233 14.50 5.43 7.11
CA PHE A 233 14.33 5.12 8.52
C PHE A 233 15.65 5.22 9.30
N GLY A 234 15.55 5.49 10.61
CA GLY A 234 16.68 5.48 11.54
C GLY A 234 16.39 4.75 12.86
N PHE A 235 17.47 4.38 13.55
CA PHE A 235 17.47 3.81 14.90
C PHE A 235 17.60 4.91 15.98
#